data_AF-A0A150H0E0-F1
#
_entry.id   AF-A0A150H0E0-F1
#
_cell.length_a   1.000
_cell.length_b   1.000
_cell.length_c   1.000
_cell.angle_alpha   90.00
_cell.angle_beta   90.00
_cell.angle_gamma   90.00
#
_symmetry.space_group_name_H-M   'P 1'
#
loop_
_entity.id
_entity.type
_entity.pdbx_description
1 polymer ?
#
loop_
_entity_poly.entity_id
_entity_poly.type
_entity_poly.pdbx_seq_one_letter_code
_entity_poly.pdbx_strand_id
1 'polypeptide(L)'
;MAYDSDPAADDDFARAWKPPPGDPPLWWVEKFEAKRKEEARRKAEDPSFTTTLERVSRAGSDAQGGNPALRFLSAVLQVVQLLVVLSLLLLLPAVLHDGGLALSKPWSAFAAYLAFFGLGSVARVVGHGRLAPRKSDRQVSTWGGRLAFAAFVMALPLLHMSAMYRFAGLALYTNAIPAVGVTLYDAIGGAGFMAAIVLNAVAANHLGPAYDRVTAPPALVTSGPYRFVQHPIYTSYMLLFFSYGMFLHSAPTALAMLLLCVLYYKGRTALESRVLEEAFGSYYRDYAARTKKFVPFLV
;
A
#
# COMPACT_ATOMS: atom_id res chain seq x y z
N MET A 1 32.54 36.04 -5.54
CA MET A 1 32.54 35.29 -4.27
C MET A 1 32.08 33.88 -4.62
N ALA A 2 33.03 32.96 -4.80
CA ALA A 2 32.73 31.58 -5.19
C ALA A 2 32.13 30.86 -3.97
N TYR A 3 30.93 30.29 -4.14
CA TYR A 3 30.28 29.48 -3.12
C TYR A 3 30.86 28.07 -3.27
N ASP A 4 31.78 27.72 -2.38
CA ASP A 4 32.42 26.40 -2.32
C ASP A 4 31.40 25.42 -1.72
N SER A 5 30.68 24.69 -2.58
CA SER A 5 29.75 23.65 -2.13
C SER A 5 30.54 22.38 -1.80
N ASP A 6 30.53 21.99 -0.53
CA ASP A 6 31.10 20.75 -0.04
C ASP A 6 30.55 19.54 -0.84
N PRO A 7 31.41 18.79 -1.57
CA PRO A 7 30.98 17.65 -2.37
C PRO A 7 30.29 16.55 -1.54
N ALA A 8 30.62 16.43 -0.25
CA ALA A 8 29.99 15.46 0.64
C ALA A 8 28.54 15.86 0.99
N ALA A 9 28.25 17.17 1.03
CA ALA A 9 26.88 17.67 1.21
C ALA A 9 26.01 17.39 -0.03
N ASP A 10 26.59 17.44 -1.24
CA ASP A 10 25.89 17.11 -2.49
C ASP A 10 25.53 15.60 -2.59
N ASP A 11 26.35 14.73 -2.01
CA ASP A 11 26.13 13.27 -2.02
C ASP A 11 25.00 12.81 -1.07
N ASP A 12 24.90 13.41 0.12
CA ASP A 12 23.74 13.19 1.02
C ASP A 12 22.47 13.92 0.52
N PHE A 13 22.64 14.99 -0.25
CA PHE A 13 21.57 15.77 -0.89
C PHE A 13 20.93 15.03 -2.08
N ALA A 14 21.72 14.31 -2.88
CA ALA A 14 21.22 13.43 -3.94
C ALA A 14 20.44 12.21 -3.40
N ARG A 15 20.72 11.78 -2.16
CA ARG A 15 20.00 10.67 -1.49
C ARG A 15 18.61 11.08 -0.99
N ALA A 16 18.42 12.34 -0.59
CA ALA A 16 17.16 12.84 -0.05
C ALA A 16 16.10 13.11 -1.14
N TRP A 17 16.54 13.49 -2.34
CA TRP A 17 15.72 13.74 -3.51
C TRP A 17 16.25 12.85 -4.63
N LYS A 18 15.82 11.57 -4.67
CA LYS A 18 16.26 10.65 -5.73
C LYS A 18 15.95 11.28 -7.10
N PRO A 19 16.95 11.62 -7.94
CA PRO A 19 16.66 12.09 -9.28
C PRO A 19 15.98 10.97 -10.09
N PRO A 20 15.27 11.32 -11.17
CA PRO A 20 14.82 10.32 -12.14
C PRO A 20 15.99 9.42 -12.57
N PRO A 21 15.77 8.14 -12.92
CA PRO A 21 16.84 7.32 -13.48
C PRO A 21 17.36 7.99 -14.77
N GLY A 22 18.68 8.24 -14.85
CA GLY A 22 19.33 8.98 -15.94
C GLY A 22 19.71 10.42 -15.56
N ASP A 23 20.03 11.25 -16.55
CA ASP A 23 20.35 12.66 -16.31
C ASP A 23 19.10 13.41 -15.82
N PRO A 24 19.20 14.20 -14.71
CA PRO A 24 18.05 14.94 -14.20
C PRO A 24 17.57 15.95 -15.24
N PRO A 25 16.27 15.95 -15.59
CA PRO A 25 15.74 16.93 -16.52
C PRO A 25 15.81 18.35 -15.91
N LEU A 26 16.08 19.37 -16.72
CA LEU A 26 16.30 20.76 -16.28
C LEU A 26 15.24 21.29 -15.30
N TRP A 27 13.95 21.02 -15.55
CA TRP A 27 12.87 21.45 -14.66
C TRP A 27 13.00 20.87 -13.24
N TRP A 28 13.60 19.68 -13.09
CA TRP A 28 13.83 19.06 -11.79
C TRP A 28 14.94 19.79 -11.06
N VAL A 29 16.04 20.11 -11.75
CA VAL A 29 17.15 20.89 -11.21
C VAL A 29 16.64 22.28 -10.78
N GLU A 30 15.83 22.94 -11.60
CA GLU A 30 15.23 24.23 -11.30
C GLU A 30 14.30 24.19 -10.08
N LYS A 31 13.35 23.23 -10.03
CA LYS A 31 12.46 23.08 -8.86
C LYS A 31 13.21 22.72 -7.60
N PHE A 32 14.22 21.87 -7.72
CA PHE A 32 15.06 21.44 -6.62
C PHE A 32 15.87 22.62 -6.06
N GLU A 33 16.51 23.38 -6.93
CA GLU A 33 17.22 24.60 -6.54
C GLU A 33 16.29 25.65 -5.95
N ALA A 34 15.11 25.85 -6.54
CA ALA A 34 14.12 26.80 -6.03
C ALA A 34 13.70 26.41 -4.61
N LYS A 35 13.42 25.12 -4.37
CA LYS A 35 13.07 24.61 -3.05
C LYS A 35 14.24 24.71 -2.06
N ARG A 36 15.47 24.42 -2.49
CA ARG A 36 16.67 24.61 -1.66
C ARG A 36 16.84 26.07 -1.25
N LYS A 37 16.68 27.01 -2.20
CA LYS A 37 16.77 28.45 -1.94
C LYS A 37 15.67 28.92 -0.99
N GLU A 38 14.44 28.44 -1.16
CA GLU A 38 13.32 28.74 -0.26
C GLU A 38 13.59 28.22 1.16
N GLU A 39 14.00 26.96 1.31
CA GLU A 39 14.30 26.38 2.62
C GLU A 39 15.50 27.05 3.30
N ALA A 40 16.53 27.41 2.54
CA ALA A 40 17.68 28.17 3.04
C ALA A 40 17.25 29.58 3.51
N ARG A 41 16.38 30.26 2.75
CA ARG A 41 15.82 31.55 3.16
C ARG A 41 15.01 31.43 4.45
N ARG A 42 14.13 30.43 4.54
CA ARG A 42 13.34 30.17 5.74
C ARG A 42 14.20 29.81 6.95
N LYS A 43 15.31 29.09 6.76
CA LYS A 43 16.29 28.80 7.82
C LYS A 43 17.03 30.04 8.29
N ALA A 44 17.32 30.97 7.37
CA ALA A 44 17.93 32.25 7.70
C ALA A 44 16.96 33.18 8.45
N GLU A 45 15.67 33.16 8.08
CA GLU A 45 14.61 33.92 8.76
C GLU A 45 14.23 33.32 10.12
N ASP A 46 14.21 31.99 10.22
CA ASP A 46 13.90 31.24 11.43
C ASP A 46 14.95 30.14 11.65
N PRO A 47 15.96 30.38 12.51
CA PRO A 47 17.01 29.39 12.81
C PRO A 47 16.48 28.06 13.36
N SER A 48 15.27 28.05 13.93
CA SER A 48 14.61 26.84 14.46
C SER A 48 13.96 25.98 13.36
N PHE A 49 13.73 26.55 12.17
CA PHE A 49 13.22 25.84 11.00
C PHE A 49 14.14 24.67 10.67
N THR A 50 13.60 23.47 10.50
CA THR A 50 14.40 22.29 10.12
C THR A 50 14.24 22.03 8.64
N THR A 51 15.35 22.08 7.89
CA THR A 51 15.32 21.87 6.44
C THR A 51 14.95 20.41 6.11
N THR A 52 14.60 20.15 4.85
CA THR A 52 14.36 18.78 4.39
C THR A 52 15.62 17.93 4.55
N LEU A 53 16.80 18.50 4.27
CA LEU A 53 18.11 17.87 4.44
C LEU A 53 18.39 17.48 5.89
N GLU A 54 18.26 18.42 6.83
CA GLU A 54 18.47 18.17 8.25
C GLU A 54 17.52 17.09 8.78
N ARG A 55 16.27 17.06 8.28
CA ARG A 55 15.30 16.01 8.62
C ARG A 55 15.70 14.64 8.10
N VAL A 56 16.21 14.55 6.88
CA VAL A 56 16.63 13.27 6.29
C VAL A 56 17.91 12.76 6.96
N SER A 57 18.87 13.65 7.20
CA SER A 57 20.10 13.34 7.95
C SER A 57 19.78 12.85 9.38
N ARG A 58 18.90 13.56 10.11
CA ARG A 58 18.41 13.13 11.42
C ARG A 58 17.62 11.82 11.38
N ALA A 59 16.78 11.61 10.36
CA ALA A 59 16.03 10.37 10.22
C ALA A 59 16.96 9.16 9.97
N GLY A 60 18.07 9.36 9.26
CA GLY A 60 19.12 8.36 9.07
C GLY A 60 19.85 8.02 10.38
N SER A 61 20.16 9.03 11.20
CA SER A 61 20.81 8.82 12.52
C SER A 61 19.85 8.21 13.56
N ASP A 62 18.59 8.65 13.60
CA ASP A 62 17.58 8.16 14.55
C ASP A 62 17.11 6.73 14.23
N ALA A 63 17.11 6.35 12.94
CA ALA A 63 16.86 4.97 12.52
C ALA A 63 17.95 4.00 13.01
N GLN A 64 19.17 4.49 13.26
CA GLN A 64 20.26 3.71 13.85
C GLN A 64 20.34 3.82 15.38
N GLY A 65 19.87 4.93 15.99
CA GLY A 65 19.94 5.18 17.44
C GLY A 65 18.81 4.62 18.31
N GLY A 66 17.74 4.07 17.74
CA GLY A 66 16.61 3.53 18.51
C GLY A 66 16.92 2.20 19.23
N ASN A 67 16.52 2.08 20.50
CA ASN A 67 16.71 0.85 21.30
C ASN A 67 16.25 -0.40 20.50
N PRO A 68 17.16 -1.34 20.19
CA PRO A 68 16.85 -2.50 19.36
C PRO A 68 15.76 -3.39 19.96
N ALA A 69 15.65 -3.45 21.29
CA ALA A 69 14.59 -4.20 21.97
C ALA A 69 13.20 -3.58 21.73
N LEU A 70 13.09 -2.24 21.70
CA LEU A 70 11.81 -1.55 21.42
C LEU A 70 11.38 -1.73 19.95
N ARG A 71 12.34 -1.76 19.02
CA ARG A 71 12.08 -2.05 17.61
C ARG A 71 11.59 -3.49 17.43
N PHE A 72 12.27 -4.45 18.07
CA PHE A 72 11.88 -5.85 18.10
C PHE A 72 10.47 -6.03 18.68
N LEU A 73 10.19 -5.44 19.84
CA LEU A 73 8.87 -5.51 20.48
C LEU A 73 7.76 -4.91 19.59
N SER A 74 8.03 -3.78 18.93
CA SER A 74 7.07 -3.16 17.99
C SER A 74 6.77 -4.06 16.80
N ALA A 75 7.79 -4.75 16.25
CA ALA A 75 7.60 -5.71 15.17
C ALA A 75 6.79 -6.93 15.64
N VAL A 76 7.10 -7.48 16.82
CA VAL A 76 6.33 -8.58 17.43
C VAL A 76 4.88 -8.18 17.64
N LEU A 77 4.61 -7.00 18.21
CA LEU A 77 3.24 -6.51 18.43
C LEU A 77 2.47 -6.36 17.12
N GLN A 78 3.11 -5.91 16.04
CA GLN A 78 2.46 -5.83 14.73
C GLN A 78 2.12 -7.20 14.14
N VAL A 79 3.01 -8.18 14.30
CA VAL A 79 2.74 -9.57 13.88
C VAL A 79 1.56 -10.13 14.67
N VAL A 80 1.56 -9.96 15.99
CA VAL A 80 0.45 -10.40 16.86
C VAL A 80 -0.85 -9.71 16.46
N GLN A 81 -0.83 -8.40 16.24
CA GLN A 81 -2.00 -7.64 15.80
C GLN A 81 -2.52 -8.16 14.45
N LEU A 82 -1.62 -8.42 13.49
CA LEU A 82 -2.01 -8.97 12.19
C LEU A 82 -2.67 -10.34 12.32
N LEU A 83 -2.08 -11.24 13.13
CA LEU A 83 -2.64 -12.57 13.39
C LEU A 83 -4.04 -12.48 14.02
N VAL A 84 -4.23 -11.61 15.01
CA VAL A 84 -5.53 -11.40 15.65
C VAL A 84 -6.56 -10.87 14.65
N VAL A 85 -6.23 -9.83 13.89
CA VAL A 85 -7.15 -9.23 12.91
C VAL A 85 -7.53 -10.25 11.84
N LEU A 86 -6.58 -10.99 11.29
CA LEU A 86 -6.86 -12.01 10.27
C LEU A 86 -7.67 -13.18 10.84
N SER A 87 -7.44 -13.56 12.10
CA SER A 87 -8.21 -14.62 12.76
C SER A 87 -9.66 -14.20 12.95
N LEU A 88 -9.89 -12.97 13.43
CA LEU A 88 -11.23 -12.41 13.58
C LEU A 88 -11.94 -12.23 12.24
N LEU A 89 -11.21 -11.87 11.19
CA LEU A 89 -11.76 -11.62 9.86
C LEU A 89 -12.09 -12.91 9.08
N LEU A 90 -11.26 -13.95 9.22
CA LEU A 90 -11.28 -15.11 8.33
C LEU A 90 -11.61 -16.42 9.03
N LEU A 91 -11.24 -16.60 10.30
CA LEU A 91 -11.45 -17.86 11.03
C LEU A 91 -12.70 -17.81 11.90
N LEU A 92 -12.95 -16.70 12.61
CA LEU A 92 -14.16 -16.50 13.41
C LEU A 92 -15.47 -16.81 12.66
N PRO A 93 -15.72 -16.33 11.42
CA PRO A 93 -16.97 -16.63 10.72
C PRO A 93 -17.11 -18.12 10.35
N ALA A 94 -16.00 -18.86 10.22
CA ALA A 94 -16.03 -20.30 10.03
C ALA A 94 -16.33 -21.05 11.34
N VAL A 95 -15.86 -20.54 12.50
CA VAL A 95 -16.17 -21.09 13.84
C VAL A 95 -17.65 -21.05 14.16
N LEU A 96 -18.41 -20.13 13.56
CA LEU A 96 -19.86 -20.03 13.75
C LEU A 96 -20.63 -21.23 13.18
N HIS A 97 -19.97 -22.14 12.46
CA HIS A 97 -20.51 -23.43 12.06
C HIS A 97 -19.70 -24.57 12.70
N ASP A 98 -20.38 -25.54 13.30
CA ASP A 98 -19.75 -26.70 13.91
C ASP A 98 -18.92 -27.48 12.87
N GLY A 99 -17.61 -27.59 13.11
CA GLY A 99 -16.68 -28.21 12.17
C GLY A 99 -16.12 -27.28 11.08
N GLY A 100 -16.46 -25.98 11.08
CA GLY A 100 -16.00 -25.05 10.04
C GLY A 100 -14.48 -24.90 9.96
N LEU A 101 -13.77 -25.01 11.08
CA LEU A 101 -12.29 -25.01 11.10
C LEU A 101 -11.65 -26.33 10.64
N ALA A 102 -12.42 -27.41 10.49
CA ALA A 102 -11.94 -28.65 9.89
C ALA A 102 -11.81 -28.55 8.35
N LEU A 103 -12.44 -27.54 7.74
CA LEU A 103 -12.31 -27.25 6.32
C LEU A 103 -10.93 -26.65 6.01
N SER A 104 -10.38 -26.96 4.84
CA SER A 104 -9.06 -26.46 4.41
C SER A 104 -9.07 -24.99 3.96
N LYS A 105 -10.20 -24.48 3.45
CA LYS A 105 -10.27 -23.13 2.86
C LYS A 105 -10.10 -21.98 3.85
N PRO A 106 -10.67 -22.00 5.08
CA PRO A 106 -10.40 -20.98 6.08
C PRO A 106 -8.89 -20.80 6.34
N TRP A 107 -8.17 -21.91 6.50
CA TRP A 107 -6.72 -21.90 6.72
C TRP A 107 -5.94 -21.46 5.49
N SER A 108 -6.36 -21.89 4.29
CA SER A 108 -5.72 -21.49 3.03
C SER A 108 -5.87 -19.99 2.77
N ALA A 109 -7.06 -19.43 2.99
CA ALA A 109 -7.31 -18.00 2.88
C ALA A 109 -6.54 -17.21 3.95
N PHE A 110 -6.52 -17.71 5.20
CA PHE A 110 -5.72 -17.12 6.27
C PHE A 110 -4.23 -17.08 5.91
N ALA A 111 -3.67 -18.18 5.41
CA ALA A 111 -2.28 -18.25 4.98
C ALA A 111 -1.99 -17.30 3.81
N ALA A 112 -2.88 -17.21 2.82
CA ALA A 112 -2.74 -16.27 1.71
C ALA A 112 -2.75 -14.80 2.17
N TYR A 113 -3.66 -14.43 3.09
CA TYR A 113 -3.71 -13.09 3.66
C TYR A 113 -2.49 -12.82 4.54
N LEU A 114 -2.06 -13.80 5.34
CA LEU A 114 -0.86 -13.67 6.14
C LEU A 114 0.38 -13.49 5.25
N ALA A 115 0.49 -14.20 4.13
CA ALA A 115 1.56 -13.98 3.16
C ALA A 115 1.47 -12.58 2.54
N PHE A 116 0.29 -12.17 2.06
CA PHE A 116 0.08 -10.86 1.43
C PHE A 116 0.42 -9.70 2.38
N PHE A 117 -0.16 -9.70 3.58
CA PHE A 117 0.02 -8.63 4.55
C PHE A 117 1.34 -8.76 5.31
N GLY A 118 1.77 -9.97 5.65
CA GLY A 118 2.96 -10.25 6.47
C GLY A 118 4.27 -10.05 5.72
N LEU A 119 4.42 -10.61 4.50
CA LEU A 119 5.64 -10.45 3.70
C LEU A 119 5.92 -8.97 3.39
N GLY A 120 4.88 -8.17 3.17
CA GLY A 120 5.01 -6.75 2.91
C GLY A 120 5.21 -5.91 4.17
N SER A 121 4.30 -6.00 5.15
CA SER A 121 4.28 -5.06 6.28
C SER A 121 5.42 -5.31 7.28
N VAL A 122 5.70 -6.57 7.61
CA VAL A 122 6.72 -6.93 8.62
C VAL A 122 8.10 -6.65 8.07
N ALA A 123 8.40 -7.10 6.85
CA ALA A 123 9.69 -6.84 6.20
C ALA A 123 9.96 -5.33 6.07
N ARG A 124 8.94 -4.52 5.76
CA ARG A 124 9.08 -3.06 5.65
C ARG A 124 9.27 -2.38 7.00
N VAL A 125 8.53 -2.77 8.04
CA VAL A 125 8.70 -2.15 9.37
C VAL A 125 10.05 -2.51 9.97
N VAL A 126 10.51 -3.74 9.75
CA VAL A 126 11.85 -4.17 10.14
C VAL A 126 12.93 -3.41 9.33
N GLY A 127 12.74 -3.24 8.01
CA GLY A 127 13.73 -2.62 7.13
C GLY A 127 13.76 -1.09 7.11
N HIS A 128 12.64 -0.42 7.37
CA HIS A 128 12.50 1.04 7.23
C HIS A 128 11.99 1.74 8.51
N GLY A 129 11.70 0.99 9.58
CA GLY A 129 11.23 1.55 10.85
C GLY A 129 9.74 1.94 10.84
N ARG A 130 9.31 2.69 11.87
CA ARG A 130 7.92 3.14 12.01
C ARG A 130 7.56 4.10 10.88
N LEU A 131 6.43 3.84 10.22
CA LEU A 131 5.80 4.76 9.30
C LEU A 131 5.46 6.08 10.03
N ALA A 132 5.73 7.23 9.39
CA ALA A 132 5.50 8.54 10.00
C ALA A 132 4.04 8.74 10.43
N PRO A 133 3.79 9.55 11.47
CA PRO A 133 2.44 9.77 12.01
C PRO A 133 1.45 10.32 10.98
N ARG A 134 0.21 9.82 11.03
CA ARG A 134 -0.92 10.01 10.09
C ARG A 134 -1.47 11.44 9.95
N LYS A 135 -0.78 12.47 10.47
CA LYS A 135 -1.33 13.83 10.63
C LYS A 135 -1.60 14.59 9.32
N SER A 136 -1.24 14.06 8.14
CA SER A 136 -1.32 14.75 6.85
C SER A 136 -2.08 14.01 5.73
N ASP A 137 -2.87 12.97 6.03
CA ASP A 137 -3.65 12.27 5.00
C ASP A 137 -4.79 13.17 4.47
N ARG A 138 -4.61 13.72 3.25
CA ARG A 138 -5.59 14.60 2.60
C ARG A 138 -6.94 13.91 2.40
N GLN A 139 -7.03 12.58 2.40
CA GLN A 139 -8.30 11.89 2.15
C GLN A 139 -9.35 12.12 3.25
N VAL A 140 -8.94 12.16 4.52
CA VAL A 140 -9.86 12.31 5.66
C VAL A 140 -10.08 13.78 6.06
N SER A 141 -9.59 14.71 5.21
CA SER A 141 -9.74 16.15 5.41
C SER A 141 -11.19 16.62 5.26
N THR A 142 -11.96 15.99 4.37
CA THR A 142 -13.36 16.32 4.12
C THR A 142 -14.33 15.37 4.83
N TRP A 143 -15.54 15.85 5.12
CA TRP A 143 -16.60 15.02 5.71
C TRP A 143 -16.96 13.82 4.81
N GLY A 144 -17.13 14.06 3.50
CA GLY A 144 -17.40 12.99 2.53
C GLY A 144 -16.28 11.94 2.49
N GLY A 145 -15.02 12.37 2.56
CA GLY A 145 -13.87 11.46 2.62
C GLY A 145 -13.85 10.58 3.88
N ARG A 146 -14.19 11.16 5.04
CA ARG A 146 -14.33 10.40 6.30
C ARG A 146 -15.46 9.37 6.24
N LEU A 147 -16.62 9.76 5.69
CA LEU A 147 -17.75 8.85 5.53
C LEU A 147 -17.42 7.70 4.58
N ALA A 148 -16.78 7.99 3.44
CA ALA A 148 -16.36 6.97 2.49
C ALA A 148 -15.33 5.99 3.11
N PHE A 149 -14.38 6.52 3.90
CA PHE A 149 -13.42 5.70 4.64
C PHE A 149 -14.12 4.79 5.67
N ALA A 150 -15.03 5.34 6.48
CA ALA A 150 -15.79 4.57 7.45
C ALA A 150 -16.63 3.49 6.77
N ALA A 151 -17.35 3.83 5.70
CA ALA A 151 -18.14 2.88 4.93
C ALA A 151 -17.27 1.74 4.36
N PHE A 152 -16.10 2.05 3.82
CA PHE A 152 -15.16 1.05 3.31
C PHE A 152 -14.65 0.12 4.42
N VAL A 153 -14.23 0.68 5.55
CA VAL A 153 -13.70 -0.07 6.70
C VAL A 153 -14.77 -0.94 7.37
N MET A 154 -16.04 -0.59 7.26
CA MET A 154 -17.15 -1.41 7.77
C MET A 154 -17.62 -2.45 6.77
N ALA A 155 -17.87 -2.06 5.51
CA ALA A 155 -18.45 -2.94 4.50
C ALA A 155 -17.48 -4.05 4.09
N LEU A 156 -16.19 -3.75 3.96
CA LEU A 156 -15.23 -4.73 3.46
C LEU A 156 -15.06 -5.92 4.43
N PRO A 157 -14.88 -5.75 5.76
CA PRO A 157 -14.87 -6.87 6.70
C PRO A 157 -16.18 -7.65 6.71
N LEU A 158 -17.33 -6.99 6.64
CA LEU A 158 -18.62 -7.67 6.59
C LEU A 158 -18.75 -8.57 5.36
N LEU A 159 -18.28 -8.11 4.20
CA LEU A 159 -18.21 -8.93 2.99
C LEU A 159 -17.27 -10.14 3.17
N HIS A 160 -16.15 -10.00 3.89
CA HIS A 160 -15.25 -11.12 4.17
C HIS A 160 -15.90 -12.16 5.07
N MET A 161 -16.49 -11.69 6.17
CA MET A 161 -17.17 -12.52 7.17
C MET A 161 -18.34 -13.27 6.54
N SER A 162 -19.19 -12.57 5.79
CA SER A 162 -20.34 -13.18 5.11
C SER A 162 -19.95 -14.22 4.07
N ALA A 163 -18.89 -13.99 3.29
CA ALA A 163 -18.40 -14.99 2.33
C ALA A 163 -17.92 -16.27 3.04
N MET A 164 -17.15 -16.14 4.12
CA MET A 164 -16.64 -17.29 4.84
C MET A 164 -17.74 -18.06 5.58
N TYR A 165 -18.64 -17.33 6.25
CA TYR A 165 -19.80 -17.92 6.91
C TYR A 165 -20.63 -18.72 5.90
N ARG A 166 -20.99 -18.10 4.77
CA ARG A 166 -21.72 -18.77 3.68
C ARG A 166 -20.96 -19.99 3.14
N PHE A 167 -19.67 -19.86 2.91
CA PHE A 167 -18.85 -20.97 2.41
C PHE A 167 -18.87 -22.16 3.38
N ALA A 168 -18.63 -21.91 4.67
CA ALA A 168 -18.59 -22.98 5.67
C ALA A 168 -19.95 -23.69 5.77
N GLY A 169 -21.06 -22.94 5.80
CA GLY A 169 -22.39 -23.53 5.80
C GLY A 169 -22.68 -24.37 4.54
N LEU A 170 -22.31 -23.88 3.36
CA LEU A 170 -22.49 -24.64 2.11
C LEU A 170 -21.62 -25.90 2.06
N ALA A 171 -20.36 -25.81 2.51
CA ALA A 171 -19.42 -26.93 2.46
C ALA A 171 -19.74 -28.03 3.49
N LEU A 172 -20.30 -27.67 4.66
CA LEU A 172 -20.61 -28.65 5.70
C LEU A 172 -21.97 -29.31 5.53
N TYR A 173 -22.98 -28.55 5.07
CA TYR A 173 -24.37 -28.99 5.13
C TYR A 173 -24.99 -29.25 3.76
N THR A 174 -24.24 -29.06 2.67
CA THR A 174 -24.76 -29.25 1.31
C THR A 174 -23.71 -29.88 0.39
N ASN A 175 -24.14 -30.36 -0.78
CA ASN A 175 -23.26 -30.79 -1.86
C ASN A 175 -23.04 -29.70 -2.92
N ALA A 176 -23.35 -28.42 -2.60
CA ALA A 176 -23.24 -27.31 -3.55
C ALA A 176 -21.78 -26.99 -3.92
N ILE A 177 -20.84 -27.31 -3.03
CA ILE A 177 -19.41 -27.15 -3.26
C ILE A 177 -18.80 -28.55 -3.30
N PRO A 178 -18.12 -28.94 -4.39
CA PRO A 178 -17.45 -30.24 -4.47
C PRO A 178 -16.44 -30.41 -3.33
N ALA A 179 -16.53 -31.52 -2.60
CA ALA A 179 -15.60 -31.84 -1.51
C ALA A 179 -14.21 -32.28 -2.01
N VAL A 180 -14.12 -32.71 -3.27
CA VAL A 180 -12.90 -33.20 -3.91
C VAL A 180 -12.72 -32.58 -5.30
N GLY A 181 -11.47 -32.44 -5.72
CA GLY A 181 -11.09 -31.84 -7.01
C GLY A 181 -10.88 -30.33 -6.94
N VAL A 182 -10.40 -29.77 -8.06
CA VAL A 182 -10.17 -28.33 -8.22
C VAL A 182 -11.21 -27.79 -9.18
N THR A 183 -12.08 -26.92 -8.71
CA THR A 183 -13.06 -26.23 -9.57
C THR A 183 -12.44 -25.02 -10.25
N LEU A 184 -13.14 -24.46 -11.24
CA LEU A 184 -12.74 -23.19 -11.86
C LEU A 184 -12.65 -22.04 -10.84
N TYR A 185 -13.54 -22.03 -9.84
CA TYR A 185 -13.51 -21.05 -8.74
C TYR A 185 -12.22 -21.16 -7.92
N ASP A 186 -11.79 -22.39 -7.62
CA ASP A 186 -10.56 -22.65 -6.88
C ASP A 186 -9.33 -22.25 -7.69
N ALA A 187 -9.31 -22.58 -8.99
CA ALA A 187 -8.22 -22.21 -9.89
C ALA A 187 -8.09 -20.69 -10.03
N ILE A 188 -9.20 -19.98 -10.27
CA ILE A 188 -9.21 -18.51 -10.38
C ILE A 188 -8.82 -17.86 -9.05
N GLY A 189 -9.41 -18.30 -7.93
CA GLY A 189 -9.13 -17.75 -6.61
C GLY A 189 -7.69 -18.01 -6.17
N GLY A 190 -7.18 -19.24 -6.34
CA GLY A 190 -5.81 -19.60 -6.00
C GLY A 190 -4.77 -18.86 -6.86
N ALA A 191 -4.94 -18.84 -8.19
CA ALA A 191 -4.05 -18.11 -9.09
C ALA A 191 -4.08 -16.60 -8.81
N GLY A 192 -5.27 -16.06 -8.53
CA GLY A 192 -5.45 -14.65 -8.19
C GLY A 192 -4.79 -14.26 -6.86
N PHE A 193 -4.83 -15.11 -5.83
CA PHE A 193 -4.06 -14.90 -4.61
C PHE A 193 -2.56 -14.83 -4.88
N MET A 194 -2.01 -15.78 -5.64
CA MET A 194 -0.59 -15.79 -5.99
C MET A 194 -0.20 -14.52 -6.75
N ALA A 195 -0.99 -14.14 -7.75
CA ALA A 195 -0.77 -12.92 -8.51
C ALA A 195 -0.85 -11.66 -7.63
N ALA A 196 -1.80 -11.59 -6.69
CA ALA A 196 -1.94 -10.48 -5.75
C ALA A 196 -0.72 -10.36 -4.83
N ILE A 197 -0.25 -11.47 -4.25
CA ILE A 197 0.92 -11.51 -3.37
C ILE A 197 2.18 -11.04 -4.12
N VAL A 198 2.42 -11.61 -5.31
CA VAL A 198 3.59 -11.25 -6.13
C VAL A 198 3.52 -9.79 -6.56
N LEU A 199 2.38 -9.32 -7.07
CA LEU A 199 2.22 -7.94 -7.49
C LEU A 199 2.43 -6.96 -6.32
N ASN A 200 1.88 -7.27 -5.14
CA ASN A 200 2.05 -6.42 -3.97
C ASN A 200 3.52 -6.35 -3.53
N ALA A 201 4.18 -7.50 -3.42
CA ALA A 201 5.58 -7.58 -3.03
C ALA A 201 6.49 -6.82 -4.00
N VAL A 202 6.33 -7.06 -5.31
CA VAL A 202 7.12 -6.37 -6.35
C VAL A 202 6.83 -4.87 -6.33
N ALA A 203 5.57 -4.44 -6.27
CA ALA A 203 5.22 -3.02 -6.27
C ALA A 203 5.71 -2.31 -5.01
N ALA A 204 5.55 -2.92 -3.83
CA ALA A 204 6.03 -2.36 -2.58
C ALA A 204 7.55 -2.20 -2.57
N ASN A 205 8.30 -3.18 -3.10
CA ASN A 205 9.75 -3.11 -3.21
C ASN A 205 10.20 -1.97 -4.14
N HIS A 206 9.48 -1.71 -5.24
CA HIS A 206 9.79 -0.60 -6.14
C HIS A 206 9.44 0.77 -5.52
N LEU A 207 8.40 0.84 -4.69
CA LEU A 207 7.97 2.08 -4.04
C LEU A 207 8.86 2.44 -2.82
N GLY A 208 9.35 1.43 -2.09
CA GLY A 208 10.26 1.61 -0.96
C GLY A 208 9.67 2.53 0.14
N PRO A 209 10.44 3.50 0.67
CA PRO A 209 9.99 4.40 1.75
C PRO A 209 8.80 5.31 1.39
N ALA A 210 8.43 5.42 0.12
CA ALA A 210 7.28 6.21 -0.35
C ALA A 210 5.93 5.50 -0.16
N TYR A 211 5.94 4.27 0.35
CA TYR A 211 4.74 3.47 0.63
C TYR A 211 3.88 4.10 1.74
N ASP A 212 2.55 3.99 1.63
CA ASP A 212 1.51 4.40 2.61
C ASP A 212 1.11 5.89 2.73
N ARG A 213 1.48 6.80 1.82
CA ARG A 213 1.11 8.22 2.00
C ARG A 213 0.49 8.86 0.76
N VAL A 214 -0.65 9.53 0.95
CA VAL A 214 -1.16 10.57 0.03
C VAL A 214 -0.40 11.88 0.28
N THR A 215 0.92 11.80 0.21
CA THR A 215 1.84 12.93 0.32
C THR A 215 2.84 12.83 -0.80
N ALA A 216 3.30 13.97 -1.31
CA ALA A 216 4.30 14.01 -2.37
C ALA A 216 5.54 13.16 -1.95
N PRO A 217 5.83 12.07 -2.66
CA PRO A 217 7.04 11.31 -2.39
C PRO A 217 8.27 12.14 -2.79
N PRO A 218 9.46 11.83 -2.26
CA PRO A 218 10.69 12.54 -2.64
C PRO A 218 11.04 12.36 -4.13
N ALA A 219 10.54 11.30 -4.77
CA ALA A 219 10.73 11.04 -6.19
C ALA A 219 9.54 10.29 -6.78
N LEU A 220 9.30 10.47 -8.08
CA LEU A 220 8.26 9.76 -8.81
C LEU A 220 8.79 8.40 -9.29
N VAL A 221 8.21 7.31 -8.78
CA VAL A 221 8.54 5.95 -9.19
C VAL A 221 7.76 5.57 -10.45
N THR A 222 8.47 5.24 -11.53
CA THR A 222 7.87 4.87 -12.83
C THR A 222 8.37 3.51 -13.36
N SER A 223 9.22 2.82 -12.60
CA SER A 223 9.84 1.53 -12.93
C SER A 223 9.05 0.34 -12.37
N GLY A 224 9.31 -0.86 -12.90
CA GLY A 224 8.65 -2.08 -12.44
C GLY A 224 7.16 -2.10 -12.80
N PRO A 225 6.26 -2.54 -11.90
CA PRO A 225 4.81 -2.52 -12.15
C PRO A 225 4.25 -1.13 -12.47
N TYR A 226 4.91 -0.07 -11.99
CA TYR A 226 4.54 1.32 -12.23
C TYR A 226 4.66 1.73 -13.71
N ARG A 227 5.43 0.99 -14.53
CA ARG A 227 5.51 1.26 -15.98
C ARG A 227 4.20 0.95 -16.71
N PHE A 228 3.32 0.15 -16.12
CA PHE A 228 2.07 -0.30 -16.72
C PHE A 228 0.85 0.40 -16.09
N VAL A 229 0.85 0.52 -14.76
CA VAL A 229 -0.26 1.09 -13.99
C VAL A 229 0.25 2.04 -12.90
N GLN A 230 -0.49 3.11 -12.62
CA GLN A 230 -0.11 4.12 -11.64
C GLN A 230 -0.22 3.62 -10.20
N HIS A 231 -1.18 2.72 -9.91
CA HIS A 231 -1.47 2.24 -8.56
C HIS A 231 -1.46 0.70 -8.44
N PRO A 232 -0.34 0.01 -8.74
CA PRO A 232 -0.25 -1.46 -8.73
C PRO A 232 -0.53 -2.08 -7.36
N ILE A 233 -0.26 -1.35 -6.27
CA ILE A 233 -0.60 -1.78 -4.91
C ILE A 233 -2.12 -1.87 -4.74
N TYR A 234 -2.89 -0.86 -5.17
CA TYR A 234 -4.36 -0.93 -5.12
C TYR A 234 -4.91 -2.05 -6.00
N THR A 235 -4.32 -2.25 -7.17
CA THR A 235 -4.63 -3.39 -8.03
C THR A 235 -4.42 -4.72 -7.31
N SER A 236 -3.33 -4.87 -6.56
CA SER A 236 -3.07 -6.09 -5.78
C SER A 236 -4.10 -6.32 -4.67
N TYR A 237 -4.57 -5.28 -3.98
CA TYR A 237 -5.65 -5.38 -2.98
C TYR A 237 -6.98 -5.79 -3.63
N MET A 238 -7.33 -5.15 -4.75
CA MET A 238 -8.54 -5.48 -5.50
C MET A 238 -8.52 -6.94 -5.97
N LEU A 239 -7.37 -7.38 -6.48
CA LEU A 239 -7.18 -8.76 -6.93
C LEU A 239 -7.26 -9.74 -5.75
N LEU A 240 -6.65 -9.43 -4.60
CA LEU A 240 -6.74 -10.25 -3.39
C LEU A 240 -8.20 -10.48 -2.97
N PHE A 241 -8.99 -9.41 -2.86
CA PHE A 241 -10.38 -9.50 -2.39
C PHE A 241 -11.31 -10.17 -3.41
N PHE A 242 -11.12 -9.90 -4.70
CA PHE A 242 -11.84 -10.62 -5.75
C PHE A 242 -11.51 -12.13 -5.70
N SER A 243 -10.22 -12.46 -5.57
CA SER A 243 -9.75 -13.85 -5.48
C SER A 243 -10.31 -14.56 -4.26
N TYR A 244 -10.45 -13.86 -3.13
CA TYR A 244 -11.06 -14.38 -1.92
C TYR A 244 -12.52 -14.80 -2.14
N GLY A 245 -13.33 -13.92 -2.75
CA GLY A 245 -14.72 -14.26 -3.06
C GLY A 245 -14.82 -15.45 -4.04
N MET A 246 -13.95 -15.49 -5.06
CA MET A 246 -13.91 -16.63 -6.00
C MET A 246 -13.48 -17.92 -5.31
N PHE A 247 -12.42 -17.88 -4.49
CA PHE A 247 -11.91 -19.05 -3.76
C PHE A 247 -12.95 -19.64 -2.79
N LEU A 248 -13.83 -18.80 -2.24
CA LEU A 248 -14.95 -19.20 -1.40
C LEU A 248 -16.24 -19.51 -2.17
N HIS A 249 -16.17 -19.64 -3.49
CA HIS A 249 -17.30 -19.98 -4.38
C HIS A 249 -18.46 -18.97 -4.28
N SER A 250 -18.13 -17.69 -4.10
CA SER A 250 -19.09 -16.58 -4.05
C SER A 250 -18.73 -15.49 -5.05
N ALA A 251 -19.10 -15.70 -6.32
CA ALA A 251 -18.98 -14.68 -7.36
C ALA A 251 -19.69 -13.35 -6.99
N PRO A 252 -20.89 -13.35 -6.38
CA PRO A 252 -21.53 -12.10 -5.96
C PRO A 252 -20.69 -11.32 -4.95
N THR A 253 -20.11 -12.01 -3.96
CA THR A 253 -19.24 -11.34 -2.98
C THR A 253 -17.94 -10.87 -3.61
N ALA A 254 -17.34 -11.65 -4.51
CA ALA A 254 -16.14 -11.25 -5.25
C ALA A 254 -16.37 -9.95 -6.03
N LEU A 255 -17.48 -9.87 -6.77
CA LEU A 255 -17.85 -8.68 -7.54
C LEU A 255 -18.21 -7.49 -6.63
N ALA A 256 -18.89 -7.72 -5.51
CA ALA A 256 -19.22 -6.67 -4.54
C ALA A 256 -17.96 -6.08 -3.91
N MET A 257 -17.01 -6.91 -3.50
CA MET A 257 -15.71 -6.45 -2.97
C MET A 257 -14.92 -5.66 -4.02
N LEU A 258 -14.86 -6.17 -5.26
CA LEU A 258 -14.18 -5.50 -6.36
C LEU A 258 -14.80 -4.12 -6.61
N LEU A 259 -16.12 -4.04 -6.73
CA LEU A 259 -16.84 -2.78 -6.94
C LEU A 259 -16.62 -1.80 -5.79
N LEU A 260 -16.72 -2.26 -4.55
CA LEU A 260 -16.45 -1.45 -3.36
C LEU A 260 -15.04 -0.85 -3.41
N CYS A 261 -14.03 -1.65 -3.77
CA CYS A 261 -12.67 -1.17 -3.93
C CYS A 261 -12.51 -0.19 -5.10
N VAL A 262 -13.12 -0.44 -6.26
CA VAL A 262 -13.09 0.50 -7.40
C VAL A 262 -13.64 1.86 -6.96
N LEU A 263 -14.81 1.89 -6.33
CA LEU A 263 -15.47 3.12 -5.90
C LEU A 263 -14.62 3.88 -4.87
N TYR A 264 -14.08 3.17 -3.89
CA TYR A 264 -13.23 3.76 -2.86
C TYR A 264 -11.91 4.30 -3.43
N TYR A 265 -11.19 3.49 -4.22
CA TYR A 265 -9.89 3.87 -4.77
C TYR A 265 -9.99 4.91 -5.89
N LYS A 266 -11.09 5.00 -6.64
CA LYS A 266 -11.30 6.08 -7.62
C LYS A 266 -11.20 7.46 -6.99
N GLY A 267 -11.80 7.65 -5.81
CA GLY A 267 -11.67 8.89 -5.04
C GLY A 267 -10.25 9.12 -4.52
N ARG A 268 -9.62 8.08 -3.96
CA ARG A 268 -8.27 8.16 -3.39
C ARG A 268 -7.20 8.49 -4.44
N THR A 269 -7.25 7.82 -5.59
CA THR A 269 -6.30 8.04 -6.69
C THR A 269 -6.45 9.43 -7.31
N ALA A 270 -7.64 10.00 -7.37
CA ALA A 270 -7.82 11.37 -7.85
C ALA A 270 -7.10 12.40 -6.94
N LEU A 271 -7.11 12.17 -5.63
CA LEU A 271 -6.36 13.01 -4.69
C LEU A 271 -4.85 12.79 -4.82
N GLU A 272 -4.41 11.54 -4.96
CA GLU A 272 -2.99 11.21 -5.19
C GLU A 272 -2.47 11.84 -6.48
N SER A 273 -3.21 11.76 -7.58
CA SER A 273 -2.86 12.40 -8.85
C SER A 273 -2.64 13.90 -8.69
N ARG A 274 -3.51 14.61 -7.95
CA ARG A 274 -3.34 16.05 -7.68
C ARG A 274 -2.08 16.34 -6.88
N VAL A 275 -1.82 15.56 -5.84
CA VAL A 275 -0.60 15.70 -5.02
C VAL A 275 0.65 15.43 -5.85
N LEU A 276 0.63 14.43 -6.72
CA LEU A 276 1.74 14.11 -7.62
C LEU A 276 1.92 15.18 -8.71
N GLU A 277 0.84 15.74 -9.23
CA GLU A 277 0.90 16.84 -10.19
C GLU A 277 1.43 18.14 -9.55
N GLU A 278 0.97 18.49 -8.34
CA GLU A 278 1.51 19.61 -7.56
C GLU A 278 3.03 19.44 -7.35
N ALA A 279 3.48 18.23 -7.02
CA ALA A 279 4.89 17.95 -6.77
C ALA A 279 5.74 17.94 -8.06
N PHE A 280 5.33 17.15 -9.06
CA PHE A 280 6.17 16.78 -10.21
C PHE A 280 5.76 17.45 -11.53
N GLY A 281 4.64 18.18 -11.57
CA GLY A 281 4.23 18.97 -12.74
C GLY A 281 4.10 18.16 -14.03
N SER A 282 4.73 18.65 -15.11
CA SER A 282 4.71 18.02 -16.44
C SER A 282 5.23 16.59 -16.44
N TYR A 283 6.21 16.26 -15.62
CA TYR A 283 6.75 14.90 -15.56
C TYR A 283 5.73 13.86 -15.08
N TYR A 284 4.90 14.24 -14.10
CA TYR A 284 3.78 13.38 -13.72
C TYR A 284 2.72 13.32 -14.83
N ARG A 285 2.44 14.43 -15.53
CA ARG A 285 1.50 14.42 -16.66
C ARG A 285 1.98 13.51 -17.80
N ASP A 286 3.25 13.56 -18.16
CA ASP A 286 3.85 12.70 -19.20
C ASP A 286 3.83 11.22 -18.77
N TYR A 287 4.02 10.95 -17.48
CA TYR A 287 3.88 9.61 -16.92
C TYR A 287 2.43 9.14 -16.90
N ALA A 288 1.50 9.99 -16.49
CA ALA A 288 0.08 9.67 -16.44
C ALA A 288 -0.50 9.46 -17.85
N ALA A 289 0.00 10.17 -18.86
CA ALA A 289 -0.42 10.01 -20.25
C ALA A 289 -0.07 8.63 -20.84
N ARG A 290 1.03 8.02 -20.38
CA ARG A 290 1.51 6.71 -20.86
C ARG A 290 1.10 5.52 -19.98
N THR A 291 0.37 5.74 -18.88
CA THR A 291 0.03 4.68 -17.91
C THR A 291 -1.45 4.70 -17.52
N LYS A 292 -2.00 3.53 -17.19
CA LYS A 292 -3.40 3.39 -16.72
C LYS A 292 -3.49 3.51 -15.20
N LYS A 293 -4.66 3.79 -14.64
CA LYS A 293 -4.79 3.94 -13.18
C LYS A 293 -4.68 2.61 -12.41
N PHE A 294 -5.45 1.60 -12.79
CA PHE A 294 -5.61 0.36 -12.00
C PHE A 294 -5.35 -0.92 -12.78
N VAL A 295 -6.03 -1.12 -13.91
CA VAL A 295 -5.93 -2.34 -14.69
C VAL A 295 -5.33 -1.97 -16.04
N PRO A 296 -4.26 -2.64 -16.50
CA PRO A 296 -3.84 -2.50 -17.89
C PRO A 296 -5.06 -2.83 -18.76
N PHE A 297 -5.34 -2.03 -19.80
CA PHE A 297 -6.49 -2.21 -20.72
C PHE A 297 -7.88 -1.71 -20.29
N LEU A 298 -8.06 -1.18 -19.07
CA LEU A 298 -9.29 -0.44 -18.71
C LEU A 298 -8.95 1.04 -18.46
N VAL A 299 -9.80 1.92 -19.00
CA VAL A 299 -9.56 3.35 -19.25
C VAL A 299 -9.08 4.11 -18.02
#